data_AF-A0A0E3QNX9-F1
#
_entry.id   AF-A0A0E3QNX9-F1
#
_cell.length_a   1.000
_cell.length_b   1.000
_cell.length_c   1.000
_cell.angle_alpha   90.00
_cell.angle_beta   90.00
_cell.angle_gamma   90.00
#
_symmetry.space_group_name_H-M   'P 1'
#
loop_
_entity.id
_entity.type
_entity.pdbx_description
1 polymer ?
#
loop_
_entity_poly.entity_id
_entity_poly.type
_entity_poly.pdbx_seq_one_letter_code
_entity_poly.pdbx_strand_id
1 'polypeptide(L)'
;MRNINILYYGKVKPIDVYESMLEYLKSTGTSDCEKDYIEGQPDYFVEEWQIALDSEICFGYDPLKDAGELEIDGQSYTRIGRGLTELSYVPTDSLSEILYIIYHCDHNMRKCNCTNEIFQTKEEAEKRANELREKNDIS
;
A
#
# COMPACT_ATOMS: atom_id res chain seq x y z
N MET A 1 0.82 10.49 10.52
CA MET A 1 -0.56 10.10 10.88
C MET A 1 -1.07 11.01 11.96
N ARG A 2 -2.21 11.66 11.70
CA ARG A 2 -2.96 12.48 12.65
C ARG A 2 -4.38 11.93 12.79
N ASN A 3 -4.92 11.97 14.00
CA ASN A 3 -6.31 11.59 14.24
C ASN A 3 -7.18 12.85 14.29
N ILE A 4 -8.28 12.88 13.54
CA ILE A 4 -9.23 13.99 13.55
C ILE A 4 -10.65 13.48 13.74
N ASN A 5 -11.52 14.35 14.22
CA ASN A 5 -12.94 14.06 14.35
C ASN A 5 -13.71 14.63 13.16
N ILE A 6 -14.49 13.79 12.48
CA ILE A 6 -15.43 14.21 11.45
C ILE A 6 -16.87 14.00 11.91
N LEU A 7 -17.80 14.76 11.32
CA LEU A 7 -19.23 14.49 11.47
C LEU A 7 -19.65 13.45 10.44
N TYR A 8 -19.92 12.23 10.89
CA TYR A 8 -20.30 11.09 10.05
C TYR A 8 -21.71 10.61 10.41
N TYR A 9 -22.67 10.79 9.52
CA TYR A 9 -24.11 10.51 9.75
C TYR A 9 -24.63 11.07 11.09
N GLY A 10 -24.30 12.33 11.38
CA GLY A 10 -24.75 13.02 12.59
C GLY A 10 -24.04 12.57 13.89
N LYS A 11 -23.02 11.70 13.79
CA LYS A 11 -22.19 11.27 14.91
C LYS A 11 -20.76 11.76 14.71
N VAL A 12 -20.15 12.25 15.78
CA VAL A 12 -18.71 12.53 15.77
C VAL A 12 -17.97 11.20 15.73
N LYS A 13 -17.12 11.02 14.73
CA LYS A 13 -16.26 9.84 14.58
C LYS A 13 -14.80 10.25 14.45
N PRO A 14 -13.88 9.59 15.17
CA PRO A 14 -12.45 9.73 14.91
C PRO A 14 -12.09 8.99 13.62
N ILE A 15 -11.19 9.58 12.84
CA ILE A 15 -10.60 9.01 11.62
C ILE A 15 -9.09 9.24 11.62
N ASP A 16 -8.38 8.39 10.89
CA ASP A 16 -6.93 8.50 10.72
C ASP A 16 -6.60 9.15 9.38
N VAL A 17 -5.76 10.19 9.43
CA VAL A 17 -5.29 10.92 8.25
C VAL A 17 -3.79 10.76 8.16
N TYR A 18 -3.35 10.16 7.07
CA TYR A 18 -1.96 9.92 6.74
C TYR A 18 -1.41 11.05 5.88
N GLU A 19 -0.09 11.24 5.91
CA GLU A 19 0.61 12.24 5.10
C GLU A 19 0.80 11.80 3.66
N SER A 20 0.79 10.49 3.39
CA SER A 20 0.95 9.90 2.06
C SER A 20 0.48 8.44 2.04
N MET A 21 0.29 7.89 0.85
CA MET A 21 0.10 6.47 0.60
C MET A 21 1.27 5.63 1.13
N LEU A 22 2.50 6.13 0.99
CA LEU A 22 3.67 5.47 1.57
C LEU A 22 3.55 5.34 3.09
N GLU A 23 3.13 6.40 3.79
CA GLU A 23 2.93 6.36 5.24
C GLU A 23 1.84 5.35 5.61
N TYR A 24 0.72 5.37 4.90
CA TYR A 24 -0.36 4.42 5.11
C TYR A 24 0.10 2.98 4.98
N LEU A 25 0.77 2.64 3.89
CA LEU A 25 1.22 1.27 3.60
C LEU A 25 2.33 0.81 4.53
N LYS A 26 3.18 1.71 5.03
CA LYS A 26 4.12 1.37 6.10
C LYS A 26 3.42 0.99 7.40
N SER A 27 2.22 1.52 7.65
CA SER A 27 1.46 1.22 8.87
C SER A 27 0.59 -0.04 8.75
N THR A 28 0.07 -0.34 7.56
CA THR A 28 -0.88 -1.45 7.32
C THR A 28 -0.27 -2.63 6.57
N GLY A 29 0.90 -2.45 5.98
CA GLY A 29 1.47 -3.37 5.01
C GLY A 29 0.84 -3.23 3.63
N THR A 30 1.50 -3.81 2.65
CA THR A 30 0.83 -4.34 1.45
C THR A 30 0.05 -5.57 1.90
N SER A 31 -1.16 -5.80 1.39
CA SER A 31 -1.85 -7.07 1.65
C SER A 31 -1.02 -8.24 1.15
N ASP A 32 -1.45 -9.47 1.46
CA ASP A 32 -0.89 -10.69 0.88
C ASP A 32 -1.10 -10.67 -0.65
N CYS A 33 -0.24 -9.92 -1.36
CA CYS A 33 -0.19 -9.91 -2.80
C CYS A 33 0.77 -11.02 -3.24
N GLU A 34 0.15 -12.04 -3.84
CA GLU A 34 0.82 -13.17 -4.45
C GLU A 34 0.94 -12.88 -5.95
N LYS A 35 2.08 -13.27 -6.53
CA LYS A 35 2.31 -13.16 -7.96
C LYS A 35 2.66 -14.52 -8.52
N ASP A 36 2.21 -14.76 -9.76
CA ASP A 36 2.55 -15.95 -10.51
C ASP A 36 4.07 -16.08 -10.64
N TYR A 37 4.55 -17.29 -10.43
CA TYR A 37 5.96 -17.61 -10.59
C TYR A 37 6.36 -17.66 -12.06
N ILE A 38 7.49 -17.03 -12.39
CA ILE A 38 8.09 -17.08 -13.72
C ILE A 38 9.46 -17.77 -13.62
N GLU A 39 9.68 -18.76 -14.48
CA GLU A 39 10.95 -19.49 -14.54
C GLU A 39 12.11 -18.56 -14.93
N GLY A 40 13.22 -18.63 -14.19
CA GLY A 40 14.39 -17.77 -14.38
C GLY A 40 14.31 -16.40 -13.71
N GLN A 41 13.23 -16.10 -12.98
CA GLN A 41 13.14 -14.90 -12.14
C GLN A 41 14.07 -15.02 -10.92
N PRO A 42 14.68 -13.92 -10.41
CA PRO A 42 15.50 -13.96 -9.21
C PRO A 42 14.68 -14.25 -7.93
N ASP A 43 15.33 -14.81 -6.90
CA ASP A 43 14.76 -15.04 -5.57
C ASP A 43 14.06 -13.81 -4.99
N TYR A 44 14.66 -12.62 -5.14
CA TYR A 44 14.02 -11.35 -4.80
C TYR A 44 14.00 -10.40 -6.00
N PHE A 45 12.89 -9.72 -6.25
CA PHE A 45 12.78 -8.75 -7.34
C PHE A 45 11.83 -7.61 -6.97
N VAL A 46 12.01 -6.47 -7.64
CA VAL A 46 11.26 -5.24 -7.41
C VAL A 46 10.14 -5.10 -8.43
N GLU A 47 8.99 -4.62 -7.97
CA GLU A 47 7.84 -4.27 -8.81
C GLU A 47 7.27 -2.92 -8.41
N GLU A 48 6.62 -2.27 -9.37
CA GLU A 48 5.82 -1.08 -9.08
C GLU A 48 4.54 -1.47 -8.35
N TRP A 49 4.20 -0.67 -7.35
CA TRP A 49 2.94 -0.72 -6.63
C TRP A 49 2.17 0.58 -6.89
N GLN A 50 0.91 0.43 -7.26
CA GLN A 50 0.00 1.54 -7.53
C GLN A 50 -1.34 1.22 -6.89
N ILE A 51 -1.98 2.22 -6.29
CA ILE A 51 -3.26 2.02 -5.60
C ILE A 51 -4.36 1.52 -6.54
N ALA A 52 -4.31 1.91 -7.82
CA ALA A 52 -5.24 1.46 -8.85
C ALA A 52 -5.21 -0.07 -9.07
N LEU A 53 -4.11 -0.73 -8.68
CA LEU A 53 -3.93 -2.17 -8.76
C LEU A 53 -4.28 -2.89 -7.45
N ASP A 54 -4.46 -2.16 -6.34
CA ASP A 54 -4.82 -2.71 -5.03
C ASP A 54 -6.33 -2.54 -4.77
N SER A 55 -7.09 -3.55 -5.19
CA SER A 55 -8.55 -3.60 -5.06
C SER A 55 -9.04 -3.65 -3.61
N GLU A 56 -8.16 -3.90 -2.64
CA GLU A 56 -8.55 -3.94 -1.23
C GLU A 56 -8.55 -2.56 -0.58
N ILE A 57 -7.70 -1.64 -1.07
CA ILE A 57 -7.58 -0.28 -0.54
C ILE A 57 -8.60 0.65 -1.20
N CYS A 58 -8.83 0.48 -2.50
CA CYS A 58 -9.79 1.28 -3.26
C CYS A 58 -11.16 0.61 -3.29
N PHE A 59 -12.11 1.14 -2.51
CA PHE A 59 -13.52 0.76 -2.60
C PHE A 59 -14.12 1.22 -3.93
N GLY A 60 -14.00 0.39 -4.97
CA GLY A 60 -14.59 0.65 -6.28
C GLY A 60 -16.12 0.67 -6.32
N TYR A 61 -16.82 0.17 -5.28
CA TYR A 61 -18.28 0.00 -5.32
C TYR A 61 -18.95 0.04 -3.93
N ASP A 62 -18.65 1.04 -3.11
CA ASP A 62 -19.39 1.25 -1.86
C ASP A 62 -20.53 2.28 -2.07
N PRO A 63 -21.80 1.98 -1.72
CA PRO A 63 -22.87 2.99 -1.63
C PRO A 63 -22.55 4.17 -0.68
N LEU A 64 -21.44 4.09 0.08
CA LEU A 64 -20.85 5.17 0.88
C LEU A 64 -19.95 6.14 0.08
N LYS A 65 -20.14 6.24 -1.24
CA LYS A 65 -19.41 7.17 -2.14
C LYS A 65 -19.37 8.62 -1.62
N ASP A 66 -20.38 9.03 -0.85
CA ASP A 66 -20.47 10.37 -0.23
C ASP A 66 -19.46 10.63 0.90
N ALA A 67 -18.80 9.58 1.42
CA ALA A 67 -17.72 9.70 2.42
C ALA A 67 -16.32 9.49 1.82
N GLY A 68 -16.23 9.41 0.48
CA GLY A 68 -15.00 9.09 -0.23
C GLY A 68 -13.98 10.22 -0.26
N GLU A 69 -14.41 11.47 -0.08
CA GLU A 69 -13.55 12.64 -0.14
C GLU A 69 -13.80 13.56 1.06
N LEU A 70 -12.73 14.19 1.53
CA LEU A 70 -12.75 15.15 2.64
C LEU A 70 -11.82 16.32 2.28
N GLU A 71 -12.23 17.54 2.61
CA GLU A 71 -11.34 18.70 2.56
C GLU A 71 -10.93 19.09 3.99
N ILE A 72 -9.63 19.22 4.24
CA ILE A 72 -9.07 19.71 5.51
C ILE A 72 -8.11 20.84 5.16
N ASP A 73 -8.37 22.04 5.68
CA ASP A 73 -7.51 23.22 5.50
C ASP A 73 -7.18 23.53 4.01
N GLY A 74 -8.13 23.27 3.10
CA GLY A 74 -7.97 23.50 1.66
C GLY A 74 -7.24 22.40 0.90
N GLN A 75 -6.83 21.32 1.56
CA GLN A 75 -6.25 20.13 0.92
C GLN A 75 -7.32 19.03 0.81
N SER A 76 -7.44 18.44 -0.38
CA SER A 76 -8.31 17.28 -0.63
C SER A 76 -7.66 15.98 -0.17
N TYR A 77 -8.47 15.15 0.48
CA TYR A 77 -8.13 13.81 0.94
C TYR A 77 -9.12 12.80 0.40
N THR A 78 -8.63 11.61 0.10
CA THR A 78 -9.44 10.47 -0.34
C THR A 78 -9.44 9.39 0.71
N ARG A 79 -10.61 8.80 0.95
CA ARG A 79 -10.78 7.64 1.82
C ARG A 79 -10.06 6.43 1.22
N ILE A 80 -9.31 5.76 2.08
CA ILE A 80 -8.66 4.49 1.85
C ILE A 80 -8.99 3.55 3.02
N GLY A 81 -8.77 2.25 2.85
CA GLY A 81 -8.87 1.32 3.97
C GLY A 81 -8.94 -0.13 3.53
N ARG A 82 -8.33 -1.03 4.30
CA ARG A 82 -8.43 -2.49 4.11
C ARG A 82 -9.68 -2.99 4.84
N GLY A 83 -10.82 -2.83 4.18
CA GLY A 83 -12.12 -3.33 4.67
C GLY A 83 -13.13 -2.25 5.07
N LEU A 84 -14.40 -2.65 5.09
CA LEU A 84 -15.55 -1.73 5.07
C LEU A 84 -15.62 -0.74 6.25
N THR A 85 -15.04 -1.12 7.40
CA THR A 85 -15.12 -0.34 8.64
C THR A 85 -13.94 0.62 8.83
N GLU A 86 -12.87 0.48 8.05
CA GLU A 86 -11.72 1.37 8.13
C GLU A 86 -12.07 2.71 7.47
N LEU A 87 -11.75 3.79 8.20
CA LEU A 87 -11.93 5.17 7.77
C LEU A 87 -10.58 5.88 7.88
N SER A 88 -9.70 5.52 6.95
CA SER A 88 -8.39 6.12 6.78
C SER A 88 -8.42 7.07 5.59
N TYR A 89 -7.62 8.12 5.62
CA TYR A 89 -7.57 9.13 4.56
C TYR A 89 -6.13 9.49 4.21
N VAL A 90 -5.86 9.68 2.92
CA VAL A 90 -4.58 10.19 2.39
C VAL A 90 -4.84 11.39 1.49
N PRO A 91 -3.85 12.27 1.26
CA PRO A 91 -3.97 13.32 0.26
C PRO A 91 -4.31 12.73 -1.11
N THR A 92 -5.27 13.33 -1.82
CA THR A 92 -5.76 12.78 -3.11
C THR A 92 -4.66 12.72 -4.17
N ASP A 93 -3.70 13.65 -4.14
CA ASP A 93 -2.52 13.65 -5.02
C ASP A 93 -1.57 12.48 -4.74
N SER A 94 -1.50 12.00 -3.50
CA SER A 94 -0.69 10.84 -3.10
C SER A 94 -1.17 9.52 -3.73
N LEU A 95 -2.43 9.45 -4.19
CA LEU A 95 -2.95 8.28 -4.90
C LEU A 95 -2.24 8.01 -6.23
N SER A 96 -1.63 9.03 -6.82
CA SER A 96 -0.90 8.92 -8.08
C SER A 96 0.57 8.53 -7.91
N GLU A 97 1.03 8.36 -6.66
CA GLU A 97 2.39 7.93 -6.37
C GLU A 97 2.66 6.52 -6.91
N ILE A 98 3.78 6.37 -7.60
CA ILE A 98 4.34 5.06 -7.94
C ILE A 98 5.27 4.68 -6.79
N LEU A 99 4.91 3.62 -6.08
CA LEU A 99 5.72 3.03 -5.02
C LEU A 99 6.36 1.75 -5.52
N TYR A 100 7.28 1.19 -4.74
CA TYR A 100 8.01 -0.01 -5.12
C TYR A 100 7.97 -1.02 -4.00
N ILE A 101 7.68 -2.28 -4.34
CA ILE A 101 7.62 -3.40 -3.40
C ILE A 101 8.57 -4.49 -3.84
N ILE A 102 8.95 -5.35 -2.89
CA ILE A 102 9.82 -6.50 -3.16
C ILE A 102 8.98 -7.77 -3.04
N TYR A 103 9.17 -8.67 -4.00
CA TYR A 103 8.66 -10.03 -3.95
C TYR A 103 9.80 -11.00 -3.65
N HIS A 104 9.48 -12.05 -2.91
CA HIS A 104 10.32 -13.23 -2.68
C HIS A 104 9.71 -14.44 -3.40
N CYS A 105 10.45 -15.07 -4.31
CA CYS A 105 10.05 -16.28 -5.00
C CYS A 105 10.59 -17.53 -4.30
N ASP A 106 9.68 -18.41 -3.89
CA ASP A 106 10.00 -19.78 -3.56
C ASP A 106 9.98 -20.62 -4.84
N HIS A 107 11.18 -20.96 -5.32
CA HIS A 107 11.38 -21.78 -6.52
C HIS A 107 10.86 -23.20 -6.39
N ASN A 108 10.81 -23.76 -5.18
CA ASN A 108 10.30 -25.11 -4.93
C ASN A 108 8.77 -25.12 -4.96
N MET A 109 8.15 -24.13 -4.33
CA MET A 109 6.70 -23.98 -4.31
C MET A 109 6.15 -23.32 -5.58
N ARG A 110 7.02 -22.77 -6.44
CA ARG A 110 6.67 -22.01 -7.64
C ARG A 110 5.68 -20.89 -7.34
N LYS A 111 6.03 -20.06 -6.36
CA LYS A 111 5.17 -18.96 -5.89
C LYS A 111 6.02 -17.77 -5.47
N CYS A 112 5.55 -16.56 -5.74
CA CYS A 112 6.21 -15.34 -5.25
C CYS A 112 5.27 -14.56 -4.33
N ASN A 113 5.76 -14.16 -3.16
CA ASN A 113 5.00 -13.43 -2.14
C ASN A 113 5.66 -12.08 -1.87
N CYS A 114 4.87 -11.04 -1.62
CA CYS A 114 5.41 -9.75 -1.22
C CYS A 114 6.11 -9.83 0.15
N THR A 115 7.20 -9.11 0.32
CA THR A 115 7.94 -9.03 1.59
C THR A 115 7.36 -8.02 2.58
N ASN A 116 6.27 -7.33 2.20
CA ASN A 116 5.67 -6.21 2.93
C ASN A 116 6.60 -5.00 3.13
N GLU A 117 7.74 -4.97 2.43
CA GLU A 117 8.61 -3.79 2.37
C GLU A 117 8.18 -2.90 1.20
N ILE A 118 7.98 -1.61 1.48
CA ILE A 118 7.57 -0.61 0.50
C ILE A 118 8.50 0.61 0.48
N PHE A 119 8.79 1.08 -0.73
CA PHE A 119 9.79 2.10 -1.00
C PHE A 119 9.22 3.20 -1.88
N GLN A 120 9.73 4.41 -1.67
CA GLN A 120 9.37 5.57 -2.48
C GLN A 120 10.11 5.56 -3.83
N THR A 121 11.30 4.99 -3.87
CA THR A 121 12.14 4.97 -5.07
C THR A 121 12.53 3.55 -5.46
N LYS A 122 12.69 3.35 -6.77
CA LYS A 122 13.16 2.08 -7.33
C LYS A 122 14.57 1.73 -6.85
N GLU A 123 15.45 2.72 -6.76
CA GLU A 123 16.84 2.53 -6.35
C GLU A 123 16.95 1.96 -4.93
N GLU A 124 16.16 2.48 -3.99
CA GLU A 124 16.11 1.96 -2.62
C GLU A 124 15.60 0.52 -2.58
N ALA A 125 14.54 0.22 -3.34
CA ALA A 125 13.98 -1.12 -3.43
C ALA A 125 14.97 -2.11 -4.07
N GLU A 126 15.67 -1.72 -5.13
CA GLU A 126 16.66 -2.56 -5.81
C GLU A 126 17.88 -2.81 -4.95
N LYS A 127 18.37 -1.79 -4.25
CA LYS A 127 19.44 -1.94 -3.26
C LYS A 127 19.04 -2.96 -2.20
N ARG A 128 17.83 -2.85 -1.65
CA ARG A 128 17.32 -3.77 -0.64
C ARG A 128 17.15 -5.19 -1.19
N ALA A 129 16.64 -5.36 -2.41
CA ALA A 129 16.50 -6.67 -3.06
C ALA A 129 17.88 -7.33 -3.28
N ASN A 130 18.92 -6.57 -3.64
CA ASN A 130 20.29 -7.08 -3.72
C ASN A 130 20.80 -7.59 -2.37
N GLU A 131 20.63 -6.79 -1.30
CA GLU A 131 21.04 -7.19 0.05
C GLU A 131 20.34 -8.47 0.54
N LEU A 132 19.08 -8.68 0.14
CA LEU A 132 18.31 -9.89 0.46
C LEU A 132 18.85 -11.11 -0.31
N ARG A 133 19.18 -10.96 -1.59
CA ARG A 133 19.80 -12.03 -2.39
C ARG A 133 21.15 -12.47 -1.82
N GLU A 134 22.02 -11.51 -1.51
CA GLU A 134 23.35 -11.80 -0.94
C GLU A 134 23.27 -12.55 0.39
N LYS A 135 22.27 -12.26 1.24
CA LYS A 135 22.08 -12.96 2.52
C LYS A 135 21.65 -14.42 2.34
N ASN A 136 20.84 -14.71 1.32
CA ASN A 136 20.44 -16.07 1.01
C ASN A 136 21.61 -16.90 0.48
N ASP A 137 22.51 -16.32 -0.31
CA ASP A 137 23.69 -17.01 -0.84
C ASP A 137 24.72 -17.40 0.24
N ILE A 138 24.67 -16.76 1.41
CA ILE A 138 25.60 -16.98 2.53
C ILE A 138 25.03 -17.97 3.57
N SER A 139 23.76 -18.35 3.45
CA SER A 139 23.05 -19.25 4.39
C SER A 139 23.10 -20.71 3.95
#